data_AF-A0AAV6A4P1-F1
#
_entry.id   AF-A0AAV6A4P1-F1
#
_cell.length_a   1.000
_cell.length_b   1.000
_cell.length_c   1.000
_cell.angle_alpha   90.00
_cell.angle_beta   90.00
_cell.angle_gamma   90.00
#
_symmetry.space_group_name_H-M   'P 1'
#
loop_
_entity.id
_entity.type
_entity.pdbx_description
1 polymer ?
#
loop_
_entity_poly.entity_id
_entity_poly.type
_entity_poly.pdbx_seq_one_letter_code
_entity_poly.pdbx_strand_id
1 'polypeptide(L)'
;MAPGTIRRLIWASVIVQLLGLAVDALWHGLLHPEFEGTARAEMARHLLSVHLLLYLGVLALLVSTLMALVARARAGRVGIAVPAMVAGAFAQTIGEAWHAWSHLEMRPSPIPELLGFLGLAAVVVALFLSRHGGTSAKERGRPREIWRV
;
A
#
# COMPACT_ATOMS: atom_id res chain seq x y z
N MET A 1 1.27 -8.93 18.58
CA MET A 1 1.99 -9.46 17.40
C MET A 1 3.37 -8.83 17.33
N ALA A 2 4.41 -9.60 17.02
CA ALA A 2 5.78 -9.07 16.96
C ALA A 2 5.93 -8.04 15.81
N PRO A 3 6.72 -6.95 15.98
CA PRO A 3 6.91 -5.93 14.95
C PRO A 3 7.40 -6.49 13.60
N GLY A 4 8.25 -7.51 13.63
CA GLY A 4 8.73 -8.18 12.42
C GLY A 4 7.62 -8.90 11.64
N THR A 5 6.61 -9.44 12.33
CA THR A 5 5.45 -10.07 11.69
C THR A 5 4.55 -9.04 11.02
N ILE A 6 4.26 -7.92 11.69
CA ILE A 6 3.45 -6.83 11.09
C ILE A 6 4.15 -6.29 9.84
N ARG A 7 5.47 -6.11 9.88
CA ARG A 7 6.24 -5.67 8.70
C ARG A 7 6.18 -6.67 7.54
N ARG A 8 6.21 -7.98 7.83
CA ARG A 8 6.02 -9.01 6.79
C ARG A 8 4.62 -8.95 6.20
N LEU A 9 3.59 -8.69 7.02
CA LEU A 9 2.23 -8.50 6.52
C LEU A 9 2.12 -7.30 5.60
N ILE A 10 2.71 -6.14 5.96
CA ILE A 10 2.74 -4.97 5.08
C ILE A 10 3.38 -5.31 3.73
N TRP A 11 4.53 -6.01 3.74
CA TRP A 11 5.19 -6.45 2.50
C TRP A 11 4.35 -7.45 1.70
N ALA A 12 3.73 -8.42 2.37
CA ALA A 12 2.85 -9.39 1.71
C ALA A 12 1.67 -8.67 1.05
N SER A 13 1.05 -7.71 1.73
CA SER A 13 -0.02 -6.88 1.17
C SER A 13 0.44 -6.10 -0.06
N VAL A 14 1.63 -5.49 -0.01
CA VAL A 14 2.22 -4.81 -1.19
C VAL A 14 2.42 -5.79 -2.35
N ILE A 15 2.96 -6.99 -2.10
CA ILE A 15 3.16 -8.00 -3.14
C ILE A 15 1.82 -8.43 -3.76
N VAL A 16 0.79 -8.66 -2.94
CA VAL A 16 -0.55 -9.00 -3.42
C VAL A 16 -1.11 -7.91 -4.33
N GLN A 17 -0.91 -6.63 -3.99
CA GLN A 17 -1.33 -5.52 -4.85
C GLN A 17 -0.56 -5.49 -6.17
N LEU A 18 0.75 -5.70 -6.16
CA LEU A 18 1.55 -5.77 -7.39
C LEU A 18 1.10 -6.91 -8.30
N LEU A 19 0.72 -8.06 -7.73
CA LEU A 19 0.12 -9.16 -8.49
C LEU A 19 -1.26 -8.77 -9.04
N GLY A 20 -2.09 -8.07 -8.25
CA GLY A 20 -3.37 -7.53 -8.71
C GLY A 20 -3.22 -6.57 -9.88
N LEU A 21 -2.26 -5.65 -9.81
CA LEU A 21 -1.93 -4.72 -10.89
C LEU A 21 -1.41 -5.43 -12.15
N ALA A 22 -0.63 -6.49 -11.98
CA ALA A 22 -0.16 -7.29 -13.12
C ALA A 22 -1.31 -8.04 -13.81
N VAL A 23 -2.26 -8.58 -13.03
CA VAL A 23 -3.49 -9.20 -13.56
C VAL A 23 -4.33 -8.16 -14.30
N ASP A 24 -4.51 -6.98 -13.71
CA ASP A 24 -5.27 -5.88 -14.29
C ASP A 24 -4.67 -5.40 -15.62
N ALA A 25 -3.37 -5.10 -15.64
CA ALA A 25 -2.66 -4.68 -16.84
C ALA A 25 -2.67 -5.75 -17.94
N LEU A 26 -2.54 -7.03 -17.58
CA LEU A 26 -2.65 -8.14 -18.54
C LEU A 26 -4.07 -8.24 -19.12
N TRP A 27 -5.08 -8.12 -18.26
CA TRP A 27 -6.48 -8.20 -18.64
C TRP A 27 -6.86 -7.08 -19.60
N HIS A 28 -6.62 -5.82 -19.24
CA HIS A 28 -6.95 -4.66 -20.06
C HIS A 28 -6.02 -4.49 -21.26
N GLY A 29 -4.71 -4.74 -21.11
CA GLY A 29 -3.75 -4.47 -22.16
C GLY A 29 -3.68 -5.54 -23.24
N LEU A 30 -3.93 -6.81 -22.91
CA LEU A 30 -3.70 -7.93 -23.83
C LEU A 30 -4.93 -8.79 -24.09
N LEU A 31 -5.76 -9.05 -23.06
CA LEU A 31 -6.85 -10.02 -23.19
C LEU A 31 -8.16 -9.37 -23.66
N HIS A 32 -8.46 -8.17 -23.15
CA HIS A 32 -9.75 -7.49 -23.35
C HIS A 32 -9.58 -5.97 -23.52
N PRO A 33 -8.86 -5.50 -24.55
CA PRO A 33 -8.59 -4.07 -24.76
C PRO A 33 -9.84 -3.23 -25.09
N GLU A 34 -10.84 -3.85 -25.72
CA GLU A 34 -12.09 -3.20 -26.13
C GLU A 34 -13.21 -3.38 -25.09
N PHE A 35 -12.88 -3.81 -23.86
CA PHE A 35 -13.91 -4.03 -22.84
C PHE A 35 -14.49 -2.71 -22.36
N GLU A 36 -15.69 -2.42 -22.86
CA GLU A 36 -16.56 -1.37 -22.35
C GLU A 36 -17.78 -2.04 -21.72
N GLY A 37 -17.79 -2.14 -20.38
CA GLY A 37 -18.96 -2.68 -19.69
C GLY A 37 -20.22 -1.92 -20.11
N THR A 38 -21.35 -2.61 -20.29
CA THR A 38 -22.61 -1.99 -20.72
C THR A 38 -23.68 -1.98 -19.62
N ALA A 39 -23.45 -2.75 -18.56
CA ALA A 39 -24.36 -2.88 -17.43
C ALA A 39 -23.62 -2.96 -16.10
N ARG A 40 -24.26 -2.47 -15.03
CA ARG A 40 -23.71 -2.54 -13.65
C ARG A 40 -23.37 -3.96 -13.21
N ALA A 41 -24.19 -4.95 -13.57
CA ALA A 41 -23.96 -6.35 -13.19
C ALA A 41 -22.76 -6.98 -13.91
N GLU A 42 -22.46 -6.52 -15.13
CA GLU A 42 -21.25 -6.89 -15.85
C GLU A 42 -20.03 -6.22 -15.20
N MET A 43 -20.14 -4.94 -14.89
CA MET A 43 -19.06 -4.21 -14.24
C MET A 43 -18.73 -4.76 -12.85
N ALA A 44 -19.73 -5.10 -12.05
CA ALA A 44 -19.51 -5.73 -10.74
C ALA A 44 -18.78 -7.08 -10.87
N ARG A 45 -19.07 -7.87 -11.91
CA ARG A 45 -18.34 -9.10 -12.20
C ARG A 45 -16.90 -8.81 -12.60
N HIS A 46 -16.67 -7.81 -13.45
CA HIS A 46 -15.33 -7.36 -13.83
C HIS A 46 -14.49 -6.92 -12.61
N LEU A 47 -15.07 -6.11 -11.71
CA LEU A 47 -14.42 -5.72 -10.46
C LEU A 47 -14.09 -6.94 -9.59
N LEU A 48 -15.00 -7.92 -9.50
CA LEU A 48 -14.78 -9.13 -8.70
C LEU A 48 -13.77 -10.10 -9.32
N SER A 49 -13.66 -10.17 -10.66
CA SER A 49 -12.77 -11.11 -11.34
C SER A 49 -11.37 -10.56 -11.57
N VAL A 50 -11.25 -9.26 -11.86
CA VAL A 50 -9.98 -8.62 -12.22
C VAL A 50 -9.39 -7.87 -11.02
N HIS A 51 -10.21 -7.06 -10.35
CA HIS A 51 -9.72 -6.13 -9.33
C HIS A 51 -9.72 -6.69 -7.90
N LEU A 52 -10.38 -7.82 -7.66
CA LEU A 52 -10.52 -8.37 -6.30
C LEU A 52 -9.17 -8.61 -5.62
N LEU A 53 -8.18 -9.12 -6.35
CA LEU A 53 -6.86 -9.37 -5.78
C LEU A 53 -6.20 -8.07 -5.31
N LEU A 54 -6.31 -7.00 -6.10
CA LEU A 54 -5.85 -5.67 -5.73
C LEU A 54 -6.58 -5.16 -4.48
N TYR A 55 -7.92 -5.27 -4.43
CA TYR A 55 -8.73 -4.82 -3.29
C TYR A 55 -8.39 -5.55 -1.99
N LEU A 56 -8.17 -6.87 -2.05
CA LEU A 56 -7.72 -7.65 -0.90
C LEU A 56 -6.34 -7.17 -0.42
N GLY A 57 -5.43 -6.87 -1.35
CA GLY A 57 -4.13 -6.31 -1.04
C GLY A 57 -4.20 -4.92 -0.39
N VAL A 58 -5.10 -4.04 -0.86
CA VAL A 58 -5.29 -2.69 -0.28
C VAL A 58 -5.90 -2.75 1.11
N LEU A 59 -6.94 -3.57 1.30
CA LEU A 59 -7.56 -3.74 2.62
C LEU A 59 -6.58 -4.35 3.62
N ALA A 60 -5.85 -5.39 3.20
CA ALA A 60 -4.81 -6.00 4.04
C ALA A 60 -3.70 -5.00 4.38
N LEU A 61 -3.35 -4.10 3.45
CA LEU A 61 -2.37 -3.05 3.70
C LEU A 61 -2.86 -2.07 4.75
N LEU A 62 -4.09 -1.55 4.61
CA LEU A 62 -4.69 -0.64 5.59
C LEU A 62 -4.74 -1.26 6.99
N VAL A 63 -5.21 -2.50 7.10
CA VAL A 63 -5.27 -3.21 8.39
C VAL A 63 -3.87 -3.39 8.97
N SER A 64 -2.89 -3.80 8.16
CA SER A 64 -1.52 -4.03 8.63
C SER A 64 -0.80 -2.75 9.07
N THR A 65 -1.01 -1.62 8.39
CA THR A 65 -0.42 -0.32 8.78
C THR A 65 -1.08 0.23 10.04
N LEU A 66 -2.40 0.06 10.21
CA LEU A 66 -3.11 0.39 11.45
C LEU A 66 -2.62 -0.46 12.63
N MET A 67 -2.43 -1.77 12.45
CA MET A 67 -1.82 -2.63 13.46
C MET A 67 -0.41 -2.14 13.84
N ALA A 68 0.38 -1.70 12.85
CA ALA A 68 1.71 -1.15 13.10
C ALA A 68 1.64 0.15 13.93
N LEU A 69 0.69 1.03 13.62
CA LEU A 69 0.47 2.27 14.36
C LEU A 69 0.11 2.01 15.82
N VAL A 70 -0.87 1.13 16.06
CA VAL A 70 -1.28 0.72 17.42
C VAL A 70 -0.11 0.11 18.19
N ALA A 71 0.66 -0.79 17.56
CA ALA A 71 1.82 -1.41 18.21
C ALA A 71 2.90 -0.39 18.59
N ARG A 72 3.16 0.61 17.73
CA ARG A 72 4.14 1.68 17.98
C ARG A 72 3.66 2.68 19.02
N ALA A 73 2.38 3.03 19.01
CA ALA A 73 1.75 3.90 20.01
C ALA A 73 1.83 3.28 21.41
N ARG A 74 1.47 1.99 21.54
CA ARG A 74 1.60 1.24 22.80
C ARG A 74 3.04 1.15 23.30
N ALA A 75 4.02 1.20 22.41
CA ALA A 75 5.44 1.19 22.75
C ALA A 75 6.03 2.59 22.99
N GLY A 76 5.23 3.67 22.88
CA GLY A 76 5.70 5.05 23.02
C GLY A 76 6.69 5.50 21.93
N ARG A 77 6.67 4.86 20.75
CA ARG A 77 7.68 5.06 19.68
C ARG A 77 7.03 5.42 18.34
N VAL A 78 6.11 6.38 18.35
CA VAL A 78 5.47 6.86 17.11
C VAL A 78 6.41 7.84 16.41
N GLY A 79 7.27 7.32 15.54
CA GLY A 79 7.98 8.14 14.55
C GLY A 79 7.11 8.42 13.32
N ILE A 80 7.60 9.22 12.37
CA ILE A 80 6.82 9.70 11.21
C ILE A 80 6.49 8.59 10.19
N ALA A 81 7.35 7.57 10.06
CA ALA A 81 7.20 6.57 9.01
C ALA A 81 5.89 5.77 9.08
N VAL A 82 5.42 5.40 10.28
CA VAL A 82 4.20 4.60 10.43
C VAL A 82 2.92 5.40 10.16
N PRO A 83 2.75 6.62 10.70
CA PRO A 83 1.71 7.55 10.27
C PRO A 83 1.71 7.81 8.76
N ALA A 84 2.87 7.98 8.12
CA ALA A 84 2.96 8.17 6.68
C ALA A 84 2.45 6.94 5.90
N MET A 85 2.81 5.72 6.33
CA MET A 85 2.26 4.49 5.76
C MET A 85 0.74 4.38 5.93
N VAL A 86 0.20 4.79 7.08
CA VAL A 86 -1.25 4.80 7.31
C VAL A 86 -1.93 5.81 6.38
N ALA A 87 -1.40 7.03 6.26
CA ALA A 87 -1.94 8.06 5.38
C ALA A 87 -1.93 7.60 3.91
N GLY A 88 -0.84 6.99 3.44
CA GLY A 88 -0.76 6.42 2.10
C GLY A 88 -1.78 5.30 1.87
N ALA A 89 -1.91 4.36 2.82
CA ALA A 89 -2.88 3.27 2.73
C ALA A 89 -4.34 3.78 2.73
N PHE A 90 -4.64 4.82 3.51
CA PHE A 90 -5.95 5.48 3.50
C PHE A 90 -6.23 6.16 2.16
N ALA A 91 -5.29 6.97 1.66
CA ALA A 91 -5.42 7.63 0.36
C ALA A 91 -5.65 6.62 -0.75
N GLN A 92 -4.90 5.52 -0.75
CA GLN A 92 -5.08 4.42 -1.68
C GLN A 92 -6.46 3.77 -1.55
N THR A 93 -6.91 3.49 -0.33
CA THR A 93 -8.24 2.88 -0.09
C THR A 93 -9.36 3.77 -0.64
N ILE A 94 -9.25 5.09 -0.47
CA ILE A 94 -10.19 6.07 -1.05
C ILE A 94 -10.12 6.04 -2.58
N GLY A 95 -8.90 6.02 -3.14
CA GLY A 95 -8.67 5.90 -4.59
C GLY A 95 -9.35 4.67 -5.19
N GLU A 96 -9.11 3.49 -4.61
CA GLU A 96 -9.72 2.24 -5.10
C GLU A 96 -11.24 2.20 -4.93
N ALA A 97 -11.76 2.71 -3.80
CA ALA A 97 -13.19 2.77 -3.57
C ALA A 97 -13.87 3.70 -4.59
N TRP A 98 -13.27 4.85 -4.88
CA TRP A 98 -13.76 5.76 -5.92
C TRP A 98 -13.58 5.14 -7.32
N HIS A 99 -12.47 4.45 -7.59
CA HIS A 99 -12.25 3.75 -8.85
C HIS A 99 -13.36 2.72 -9.12
N ALA A 100 -13.64 1.87 -8.14
CA ALA A 100 -14.73 0.88 -8.17
C ALA A 100 -16.10 1.55 -8.37
N TRP A 101 -16.37 2.64 -7.64
CA TRP A 101 -17.61 3.40 -7.78
C TRP A 101 -17.78 3.97 -9.19
N SER A 102 -16.72 4.56 -9.75
CA SER A 102 -16.73 5.14 -11.10
C SER A 102 -17.00 4.10 -12.19
N HIS A 103 -16.48 2.88 -11.99
CA HIS A 103 -16.82 1.72 -12.83
C HIS A 103 -18.31 1.39 -12.72
N LEU A 104 -18.86 1.27 -11.51
CA LEU A 104 -20.28 0.98 -11.30
C LEU A 104 -21.23 2.08 -11.80
N GLU A 105 -20.75 3.31 -11.91
CA GLU A 105 -21.48 4.43 -12.53
C GLU A 105 -21.31 4.52 -14.04
N MET A 106 -20.49 3.65 -14.64
CA MET A 106 -20.15 3.68 -16.08
C MET A 106 -19.48 5.01 -16.49
N ARG A 107 -18.69 5.59 -15.59
CA ARG A 107 -17.99 6.86 -15.74
C ARG A 107 -16.53 6.72 -15.26
N PRO A 108 -15.74 5.84 -15.90
CA PRO A 108 -14.36 5.63 -15.48
C PRO A 108 -13.57 6.94 -15.55
N SER A 109 -12.69 7.12 -14.58
CA SER A 109 -11.83 8.31 -14.46
C SER A 109 -10.42 7.85 -14.08
N PRO A 110 -9.36 8.50 -14.60
CA PRO A 110 -7.99 8.17 -14.23
C PRO A 110 -7.58 8.74 -12.85
N ILE A 111 -8.37 9.67 -12.31
CA ILE A 111 -8.04 10.38 -11.05
C ILE A 111 -8.00 9.43 -9.84
N PRO A 112 -9.01 8.55 -9.62
CA PRO A 112 -9.00 7.61 -8.51
C PRO A 112 -7.84 6.61 -8.56
N GLU A 113 -7.48 6.14 -9.75
CA GLU A 113 -6.37 5.24 -9.99
C GLU A 113 -5.03 5.90 -9.63
N LEU A 114 -4.82 7.14 -10.08
CA LEU A 114 -3.64 7.93 -9.70
C LEU A 114 -3.53 8.12 -8.19
N LEU A 115 -4.65 8.40 -7.50
CA LEU A 115 -4.67 8.50 -6.04
C LEU A 115 -4.29 7.15 -5.39
N GLY A 116 -4.78 6.04 -5.95
CA GLY A 116 -4.38 4.68 -5.61
C GLY A 116 -2.87 4.48 -5.64
N PHE A 117 -2.25 4.78 -6.78
CA PHE A 117 -0.81 4.65 -6.97
C PHE A 117 0.02 5.55 -6.07
N LEU A 118 -0.37 6.81 -5.89
CA LEU A 118 0.35 7.74 -5.01
C LEU A 118 0.29 7.28 -3.55
N GLY A 119 -0.85 6.75 -3.12
CA GLY A 119 -1.01 6.15 -1.79
C GLY A 119 -0.07 4.96 -1.58
N LEU A 120 -0.05 4.02 -2.53
CA LEU A 120 0.85 2.85 -2.49
C LEU A 120 2.33 3.28 -2.49
N ALA A 121 2.71 4.21 -3.37
CA ALA A 121 4.07 4.72 -3.47
C ALA A 121 4.52 5.35 -2.13
N ALA A 122 3.66 6.15 -1.50
CA ALA A 122 3.93 6.73 -0.19
C ALA A 122 4.19 5.66 0.88
N VAL A 123 3.40 4.58 0.89
CA VAL A 123 3.63 3.46 1.81
C VAL A 123 4.97 2.78 1.55
N VAL A 124 5.28 2.45 0.29
CA VAL A 124 6.52 1.77 -0.10
C VAL A 124 7.74 2.61 0.28
N VAL A 125 7.73 3.91 -0.05
CA VAL A 125 8.80 4.85 0.29
C VAL A 125 8.98 4.92 1.81
N ALA A 126 7.90 5.12 2.57
CA ALA A 126 7.97 5.17 4.03
C ALA A 126 8.48 3.85 4.64
N LEU A 127 8.07 2.71 4.08
CA LEU A 127 8.50 1.38 4.50
C LEU A 127 10.00 1.17 4.25
N PHE A 128 10.53 1.61 3.11
CA PHE A 128 11.96 1.55 2.79
C PHE A 128 12.79 2.49 3.66
N LEU A 129 12.38 3.75 3.82
CA LEU A 129 13.08 4.73 4.65
C LEU A 129 13.12 4.31 6.12
N SER A 130 12.06 3.65 6.61
CA SER A 130 12.03 3.10 7.98
C SER A 130 13.08 2.02 8.23
N ARG A 131 13.58 1.35 7.18
CA ARG A 131 14.67 0.35 7.26
C ARG A 131 16.04 1.01 7.44
N HIS A 132 16.25 2.19 6.86
CA HIS A 132 17.55 2.85 6.79
C HIS A 132 17.83 3.78 7.98
N GLY A 133 16.80 4.25 8.68
CA GLY A 133 16.96 5.06 9.90
C GLY A 133 17.57 4.31 11.10
N GLY A 134 17.58 2.97 11.08
CA GLY A 134 18.12 2.14 12.16
C GLY A 134 19.64 1.88 12.09
N THR A 135 20.27 2.04 10.93
CA THR A 135 21.72 1.81 10.74
C THR A 135 22.53 3.06 11.07
N SER A 136 22.05 4.24 10.67
CA SER A 136 22.79 5.51 10.86
C SER A 136 22.86 6.00 12.32
N ALA A 137 21.95 5.58 13.19
CA ALA A 137 21.99 5.91 14.62
C ALA A 137 23.05 5.09 15.39
N LYS A 138 23.44 3.91 14.87
CA LYS A 138 24.41 3.03 15.54
C LYS A 138 25.87 3.45 15.32
N GLU A 139 26.15 4.24 14.29
CA GLU A 139 27.49 4.77 14.00
C GLU A 139 27.83 6.08 14.71
N ARG A 140 26.81 6.86 15.12
CA ARG A 140 27.01 8.13 15.84
C ARG A 140 27.28 7.99 17.34
N GLY A 141 27.30 6.76 17.86
CA GLY A 141 27.47 6.45 19.28
C GLY A 141 28.80 5.79 19.66
N ARG A 142 29.78 5.69 18.76
CA ARG A 142 31.13 5.23 19.14
C ARG A 142 31.93 6.43 19.64
N PRO A 143 32.25 6.53 20.95
CA PRO A 143 33.23 7.50 21.39
C PRO A 143 34.55 7.19 20.67
N ARG A 144 35.15 8.21 20.06
CA ARG A 144 36.56 8.13 19.66
C ARG A 144 37.35 7.98 20.94
N GLU A 145 37.79 6.76 21.23
CA GLU A 145 38.86 6.50 22.19
C GLU A 145 40.11 7.20 21.66
N ILE A 146 40.31 8.44 22.11
CA ILE A 146 41.56 9.15 21.96
C ILE A 146 42.48 8.53 23.01
N TRP A 147 43.24 7.53 22.60
CA TRP A 147 44.39 7.06 23.35
C TRP A 147 45.36 8.24 23.49
N ARG A 148 45.46 8.77 24.71
CA ARG A 148 46.61 9.57 25.14
C ARG A 148 47.77 8.60 25.32
N VAL A 149 48.82 8.75 24.52
CA VAL A 149 50.20 8.44 24.89
C VAL A 149 51.08 9.53 24.31
#